data_AF-A0A535IT17-F1
#
_entry.id   AF-A0A535IT17-F1
#
_cell.length_a   1.000
_cell.length_b   1.000
_cell.length_c   1.000
_cell.angle_alpha   90.00
_cell.angle_beta   90.00
_cell.angle_gamma   90.00
#
_symmetry.space_group_name_H-M   'P 1'
#
loop_
_entity.id
_entity.type
_entity.pdbx_description
1 polymer ?
#
loop_
_entity_poly.entity_id
_entity_poly.type
_entity_poly.pdbx_seq_one_letter_code
_entity_poly.pdbx_strand_id
1 'polypeptide(L)'
;MLQPDCEPIMQTIQSLEQQTLEIDNRIGTHVAEAMRLNPLQFIVSQRMIDHLIGAKHALQDEWDNAMNEFAICRWDYAVYHHFDRSL
;
A
#
# COMPACT_ATOMS: atom_id res chain seq x y z
N MET A 1 -19.19 -0.90 26.90
CA MET A 1 -17.99 -1.45 26.24
C MET A 1 -17.67 -0.58 25.03
N LEU A 2 -16.39 -0.34 24.70
CA LEU A 2 -15.97 0.53 23.58
C LEU A 2 -15.93 -0.30 22.28
N GLN A 3 -16.54 0.18 21.20
CA GLN A 3 -16.36 -0.41 19.86
C GLN A 3 -14.90 -0.30 19.41
N PRO A 4 -14.38 -1.28 18.65
CA PRO A 4 -13.05 -1.15 18.06
C PRO A 4 -13.03 0.02 17.06
N ASP A 5 -12.09 0.93 17.25
CA ASP A 5 -11.85 2.05 16.33
C ASP A 5 -10.95 1.57 15.18
N CYS A 6 -11.55 1.30 14.03
CA CYS A 6 -10.83 0.87 12.82
C CYS A 6 -10.36 2.06 11.96
N GLU A 7 -10.63 3.31 12.36
CA GLU A 7 -10.25 4.51 11.60
C GLU A 7 -8.73 4.63 11.39
N PRO A 8 -7.86 4.33 12.37
CA PRO A 8 -6.41 4.38 12.15
C PRO A 8 -5.93 3.41 11.07
N ILE A 9 -6.54 2.22 10.98
CA ILE A 9 -6.17 1.22 9.96
C ILE A 9 -6.58 1.74 8.57
N MET A 10 -7.76 2.37 8.45
CA MET A 10 -8.21 3.00 7.21
C MET A 10 -7.26 4.13 6.75
N GLN A 11 -6.78 4.96 7.68
CA GLN A 11 -5.81 6.02 7.38
C GLN A 11 -4.49 5.44 6.89
N THR A 12 -4.01 4.34 7.49
CA THR A 12 -2.83 3.62 7.02
C THR A 12 -3.02 3.10 5.59
N ILE A 13 -4.14 2.46 5.30
CA ILE A 13 -4.47 1.94 3.95
C ILE A 13 -4.42 3.08 2.91
N GLN A 14 -5.08 4.21 3.19
CA GLN A 14 -5.09 5.37 2.29
C GLN A 14 -3.69 5.96 2.06
N SER A 15 -2.87 6.02 3.12
CA SER A 15 -1.48 6.47 3.02
C SER A 15 -0.64 5.53 2.14
N LEU A 16 -0.79 4.22 2.30
CA LEU A 16 -0.09 3.21 1.50
C LEU A 16 -0.50 3.27 0.02
N GLU A 17 -1.79 3.50 -0.28
CA GLU A 17 -2.28 3.72 -1.64
C GLU A 17 -1.63 4.96 -2.28
N GLN A 18 -1.56 6.07 -1.55
CA GLN A 18 -0.95 7.31 -2.02
C GLN A 18 0.56 7.12 -2.30
N GLN A 19 1.28 6.45 -1.39
CA GLN A 19 2.70 6.15 -1.57
C GLN A 19 2.95 5.23 -2.77
N THR A 20 2.10 4.23 -2.97
CA THR A 20 2.17 3.33 -4.13
C THR A 20 1.99 4.09 -5.44
N LEU A 21 1.01 5.01 -5.50
CA LEU A 21 0.78 5.86 -6.67
C LEU A 21 1.98 6.79 -6.96
N GLU A 22 2.61 7.34 -5.91
CA GLU A 22 3.81 8.16 -6.07
C GLU A 22 4.97 7.36 -6.67
N ILE A 23 5.20 6.13 -6.19
CA ILE A 23 6.23 5.25 -6.75
C ILE A 23 5.93 4.91 -8.21
N ASP A 24 4.67 4.62 -8.56
CA ASP A 24 4.27 4.35 -9.95
C ASP A 24 4.57 5.54 -10.88
N ASN A 25 4.28 6.76 -10.43
CA ASN A 25 4.60 7.96 -11.19
C ASN A 25 6.13 8.14 -11.38
N ARG A 26 6.92 7.84 -10.33
CA ARG A 26 8.39 7.90 -10.40
C ARG A 26 8.96 6.84 -11.34
N ILE A 27 8.45 5.61 -11.30
CA ILE A 27 8.82 4.55 -12.25
C ILE A 27 8.54 5.01 -13.68
N GLY A 28 7.32 5.50 -13.95
CA GLY A 28 6.94 5.99 -15.28
C GLY A 28 7.86 7.11 -15.79
N THR A 29 8.24 8.04 -14.91
CA THR A 29 9.16 9.13 -15.22
C THR A 29 10.55 8.60 -15.59
N HIS A 30 11.11 7.72 -14.77
CA HIS A 30 12.43 7.15 -15.04
C HIS A 30 12.47 6.26 -16.28
N VAL A 31 11.40 5.49 -16.56
CA VAL A 31 11.29 4.72 -17.81
C VAL A 31 11.30 5.65 -19.01
N ALA A 32 10.54 6.75 -18.99
CA ALA A 32 10.49 7.71 -20.08
C ALA A 32 11.84 8.42 -20.30
N GLU A 33 12.58 8.72 -19.22
CA GLU A 33 13.93 9.26 -19.28
C GLU A 33 14.94 8.24 -19.84
N ALA A 34 14.85 6.99 -19.38
CA ALA A 34 15.75 5.90 -19.77
C ALA A 34 15.73 5.63 -21.28
N MET A 35 14.57 5.77 -21.93
CA MET A 35 14.41 5.60 -23.38
C MET A 35 15.28 6.56 -24.21
N ARG A 36 15.77 7.66 -23.63
CA ARG A 36 16.62 8.66 -24.31
C ARG A 36 18.11 8.46 -24.05
N LEU A 37 18.48 7.48 -23.22
CA LEU A 37 19.84 7.27 -22.76
C LEU A 37 20.64 6.36 -23.71
N ASN A 38 21.96 6.49 -23.67
CA ASN A 38 22.83 5.50 -24.28
C ASN A 38 22.83 4.18 -23.48
N PRO A 39 23.32 3.05 -24.04
CA PRO A 39 23.20 1.74 -23.40
C PRO A 39 23.81 1.65 -21.99
N LEU A 40 24.93 2.30 -21.72
CA LEU A 40 25.57 2.27 -20.38
C LEU A 40 24.75 3.05 -19.35
N GLN A 41 24.25 4.22 -19.74
CA GLN A 41 23.38 5.05 -18.91
C GLN A 41 22.03 4.38 -18.67
N PHE A 42 21.50 3.67 -19.67
CA PHE A 42 20.29 2.86 -19.57
C PHE A 42 20.43 1.79 -18.48
N ILE A 43 21.53 1.04 -18.43
CA ILE A 43 21.76 0.01 -17.40
C ILE A 43 21.75 0.61 -15.98
N VAL A 44 22.35 1.79 -15.81
CA VAL A 44 22.35 2.48 -14.51
C VAL A 44 20.93 2.94 -14.14
N SER A 45 20.18 3.49 -15.09
CA SER A 45 18.78 3.89 -14.90
C SER A 45 17.87 2.70 -14.58
N GLN A 46 18.09 1.56 -15.23
CA GLN A 46 17.33 0.33 -14.98
C GLN A 46 17.46 -0.13 -13.53
N ARG A 47 18.65 -0.04 -12.91
CA ARG A 47 18.81 -0.40 -11.49
C ARG A 47 17.98 0.47 -10.55
N MET A 48 17.81 1.76 -10.88
CA MET A 48 16.93 2.64 -10.10
C MET A 48 15.46 2.24 -10.26
N ILE A 49 15.04 1.91 -11.48
CA ILE A 49 13.69 1.41 -11.77
C ILE A 49 13.43 0.10 -10.99
N ASP A 50 14.37 -0.84 -11.02
CA ASP A 50 14.25 -2.11 -10.30
C ASP A 50 14.14 -1.90 -8.79
N HIS A 51 14.88 -0.93 -8.23
CA HIS A 51 14.77 -0.57 -6.82
C HIS A 51 13.38 -0.01 -6.47
N LEU A 52 12.82 0.86 -7.33
CA LEU A 52 11.47 1.40 -7.15
C LEU A 52 10.40 0.31 -7.26
N ILE A 53 10.55 -0.66 -8.17
CA ILE A 53 9.67 -1.82 -8.26
C ILE A 53 9.72 -2.65 -6.97
N GLY A 54 10.92 -2.87 -6.42
CA GLY A 54 11.08 -3.54 -5.13
C GLY A 54 10.37 -2.81 -3.99
N ALA A 55 10.52 -1.48 -3.93
CA ALA A 55 9.84 -0.65 -2.94
C ALA A 55 8.31 -0.68 -3.11
N LYS A 56 7.82 -0.69 -4.35
CA LYS A 56 6.38 -0.85 -4.65
C LYS A 56 5.85 -2.18 -4.10
N HIS A 57 6.53 -3.28 -4.34
CA HIS A 57 6.10 -4.58 -3.82
C HIS A 57 6.04 -4.60 -2.29
N ALA A 58 7.02 -3.99 -1.61
CA ALA A 58 6.98 -3.89 -0.16
C ALA A 58 5.76 -3.09 0.36
N LEU A 59 5.41 -1.98 -0.30
CA LEU A 59 4.19 -1.22 0.03
C LEU A 59 2.92 -2.02 -0.23
N GLN A 60 2.90 -2.85 -1.27
CA GLN A 60 1.76 -3.74 -1.56
C GLN A 60 1.61 -4.81 -0.48
N ASP A 61 2.71 -5.42 -0.03
CA ASP A 61 2.68 -6.39 1.07
C ASP A 61 2.16 -5.74 2.37
N GLU A 62 2.59 -4.51 2.67
CA GLU A 62 2.08 -3.75 3.81
C GLU A 62 0.59 -3.42 3.68
N TRP A 63 0.13 -3.05 2.47
CA TRP A 63 -1.27 -2.77 2.20
C TRP A 63 -2.14 -4.02 2.36
N ASP A 64 -1.70 -5.17 1.84
CA ASP A 64 -2.40 -6.45 1.99
C ASP A 64 -2.54 -6.83 3.47
N ASN A 65 -1.48 -6.61 4.26
CA ASN A 65 -1.53 -6.83 5.71
C ASN A 65 -2.52 -5.87 6.40
N ALA A 66 -2.48 -4.57 6.07
CA ALA A 66 -3.41 -3.59 6.65
C ALA A 66 -4.88 -3.89 6.28
N MET A 67 -5.13 -4.38 5.07
CA MET A 67 -6.46 -4.82 4.64
C MET A 67 -6.94 -6.05 5.41
N ASN A 68 -6.06 -7.00 5.70
CA ASN A 68 -6.37 -8.15 6.55
C ASN A 68 -6.72 -7.71 7.98
N GLU A 69 -5.93 -6.80 8.57
CA GLU A 69 -6.21 -6.23 9.89
C GLU A 69 -7.54 -5.47 9.92
N PHE A 70 -7.83 -4.70 8.86
CA PHE A 70 -9.08 -3.97 8.72
C PHE A 70 -10.29 -4.90 8.65
N ALA A 71 -10.17 -6.02 7.92
CA ALA A 71 -11.21 -7.04 7.84
C ALA A 71 -11.49 -7.68 9.22
N ILE A 72 -10.45 -7.98 9.98
CA ILE A 72 -10.57 -8.50 11.36
C ILE A 72 -11.26 -7.46 12.26
N CYS A 73 -10.80 -6.20 12.24
CA CYS A 73 -11.37 -5.13 13.06
C CYS A 73 -12.88 -4.93 12.80
N ARG A 74 -13.29 -4.97 11.54
CA ARG A 74 -14.72 -4.91 11.16
C ARG A 74 -15.50 -6.16 11.54
N TRP A 75 -14.88 -7.33 11.50
CA TRP A 75 -15.56 -8.57 11.88
C TRP A 75 -15.83 -8.62 13.39
N ASP A 76 -14.84 -8.25 14.21
CA ASP A 76 -15.02 -8.12 15.66
C ASP A 76 -16.15 -7.15 15.99
N TYR A 77 -16.20 -5.99 15.31
CA TYR A 77 -17.29 -5.04 15.42
C TYR A 77 -18.68 -5.67 15.19
N ALA A 78 -18.82 -6.50 14.15
CA ALA A 78 -20.09 -7.16 13.82
C ALA A 78 -20.50 -8.21 14.88
N VAL A 79 -19.53 -8.95 15.44
CA VAL A 79 -19.79 -9.92 16.52
C VAL A 79 -20.26 -9.21 17.80
N TYR A 80 -19.63 -8.09 18.17
CA TYR A 80 -20.06 -7.30 19.33
C TYR A 80 -21.50 -6.79 19.19
N HIS A 81 -21.88 -6.27 18.02
CA HIS A 81 -23.24 -5.79 17.77
C HIS A 81 -24.30 -6.90 17.79
N HIS A 82 -23.95 -8.12 17.41
CA HIS A 82 -24.90 -9.23 17.45
C HIS A 82 -25.20 -9.67 18.89
N PHE A 83 -24.21 -9.61 19.79
CA PHE A 83 -24.37 -9.96 21.20
C PHE A 83 -25.14 -8.88 21.99
N ASP A 84 -24.86 -7.58 21.77
CA ASP A 84 -25.54 -6.49 22.49
C ASP A 84 -27.04 -6.35 22.12
N ARG A 85 -27.48 -6.87 20.97
CA ARG A 85 -28.90 -6.90 20.57
C ARG A 85 -29.71 -8.05 21.15
N SER A 86 -29.05 -8.98 21.84
CA SER A 86 -29.63 -10.25 22.29
C SER A 86 -29.81 -10.36 23.81
N LEU A 87 -29.51 -9.28 24.55
CA LEU A 87 -29.71 -9.10 26.00
C LEU A 87 -30.78 -8.02 26.24
#